data_AF-A0ABD6MN18-F1
#
_entry.id   AF-A0ABD6MN18-F1
#
_cell.length_a   1.000
_cell.length_b   1.000
_cell.length_c   1.000
_cell.angle_alpha   90.00
_cell.angle_beta   90.00
_cell.angle_gamma   90.00
#
_symmetry.space_group_name_H-M   'P 1'
#
loop_
_entity.id
_entity.type
_entity.pdbx_description
1 polymer ?
#
loop_
_entity_poly.entity_id
_entity_poly.type
_entity_poly.pdbx_seq_one_letter_code
_entity_poly.pdbx_strand_id
1 'polypeptide(L)'
;MRPFGEPEGCAPTPVTQLSEPDQGWTVTCELVHCRSALDIVKDQGARRYEDAGIDVGLRACGRYSWVAEDWASAWGVSAWAMSVGRAGALLAGWERPLTLVSAAP
;
A
#
# COMPACT_ATOMS: atom_id res chain seq x y z
N MET A 1 38.75 -1.06 -11.97
CA MET A 1 37.67 -0.71 -11.03
C MET A 1 38.16 -1.09 -9.63
N ARG A 2 38.02 -0.23 -8.63
CA ARG A 2 38.45 -0.51 -7.25
C ARG A 2 37.33 -1.29 -6.53
N PRO A 3 37.65 -2.22 -5.61
CA PRO A 3 36.63 -2.89 -4.80
C PRO A 3 35.90 -1.88 -3.89
N PHE A 4 34.62 -2.15 -3.64
CA PHE A 4 33.84 -1.38 -2.66
C PHE A 4 34.47 -1.53 -1.25
N GLY A 5 34.31 -0.49 -0.42
CA GLY A 5 34.69 -0.54 0.99
C GLY A 5 33.71 -1.35 1.83
N GLU A 6 33.95 -1.39 3.14
CA GLU A 6 33.01 -1.98 4.11
C GLU A 6 31.66 -1.24 4.06
N PRO A 7 30.51 -1.94 4.14
CA PRO A 7 29.21 -1.29 4.26
C PRO A 7 29.15 -0.34 5.45
N GLU A 8 28.82 0.92 5.18
CA GLU A 8 28.53 1.91 6.22
C GLU A 8 27.05 1.81 6.62
N GLY A 9 26.79 1.64 7.91
CA GLY A 9 25.44 1.70 8.48
C GLY A 9 25.10 3.12 8.97
N CYS A 10 23.81 3.44 8.99
CA CYS A 10 23.26 4.62 9.66
C CYS A 10 22.19 4.18 10.67
N ALA A 11 22.10 4.88 11.80
CA ALA A 11 21.00 4.65 12.73
C ALA A 11 19.66 5.03 12.06
N PRO A 12 18.55 4.35 12.39
CA PRO A 12 17.24 4.75 11.88
C PRO A 12 16.91 6.19 12.29
N THR A 13 16.44 7.01 11.34
CA THR A 13 15.91 8.35 11.63
C THR A 13 14.74 8.25 12.61
N PRO A 14 14.64 9.15 13.61
CA PRO A 14 13.48 9.21 14.49
C PRO A 14 12.20 9.49 13.70
N VAL A 15 11.14 8.72 13.98
CA VAL A 15 9.84 8.83 13.30
C VAL A 15 8.72 8.91 14.33
N THR A 16 7.83 9.89 14.16
CA THR A 16 6.61 10.03 14.97
C THR A 16 5.38 9.65 14.16
N GLN A 17 4.48 8.85 14.74
CA GLN A 17 3.17 8.56 14.14
C GLN A 17 2.23 9.75 14.36
N LEU A 18 1.67 10.31 13.28
CA LEU A 18 0.78 11.48 13.32
C LEU A 18 -0.71 11.10 13.21
N SER A 19 -1.04 10.00 12.56
CA SER A 19 -2.42 9.47 12.50
C SER A 19 -2.42 7.97 12.73
N GLU A 20 -3.53 7.41 13.21
CA GLU A 20 -3.63 5.96 13.38
C GLU A 20 -3.52 5.26 12.01
N PRO A 21 -2.77 4.15 11.92
CA PRO A 21 -2.80 3.29 10.75
C PRO A 21 -4.11 2.50 10.67
N ASP A 22 -4.53 2.15 9.46
CA ASP A 22 -5.70 1.32 9.17
C ASP A 22 -5.27 0.15 8.27
N GLN A 23 -5.55 -1.08 8.67
CA GLN A 23 -5.16 -2.25 7.91
C GLN A 23 -6.18 -3.37 8.06
N GLY A 24 -6.44 -4.05 6.96
CA GLY A 24 -7.44 -5.12 6.93
C GLY A 24 -7.30 -6.01 5.72
N TRP A 25 -7.68 -7.27 5.93
CA TRP A 25 -7.88 -8.26 4.88
C TRP A 25 -9.25 -8.87 5.09
N THR A 26 -10.13 -8.72 4.12
CA THR A 26 -11.48 -9.30 4.15
C THR A 26 -11.59 -10.30 3.02
N VAL A 27 -11.89 -11.55 3.38
CA VAL A 27 -12.22 -12.58 2.40
C VAL A 27 -13.73 -12.75 2.38
N THR A 28 -14.32 -12.64 1.20
CA THR A 28 -15.73 -12.98 0.96
C THR A 28 -15.78 -14.23 0.11
N CYS A 29 -16.61 -15.20 0.50
CA CYS A 29 -16.83 -16.44 -0.24
C CYS A 29 -18.34 -16.64 -0.46
N GLU A 30 -18.75 -16.64 -1.72
CA GLU A 30 -20.10 -16.97 -2.17
C GLU A 30 -20.12 -18.44 -2.58
N LEU A 31 -20.91 -19.26 -1.89
CA LEU A 31 -20.84 -20.72 -1.98
C LEU A 31 -21.66 -21.33 -3.12
N VAL A 32 -22.65 -20.63 -3.67
CA VAL A 32 -23.51 -21.14 -4.74
C VAL A 32 -22.76 -21.17 -6.07
N HIS A 33 -21.99 -20.13 -6.37
CA HIS A 33 -21.17 -20.01 -7.59
C HIS A 33 -19.67 -20.07 -7.28
N CYS A 34 -19.29 -20.38 -6.05
CA CYS A 34 -17.91 -20.49 -5.59
C CYS A 34 -17.04 -19.26 -5.95
N ARG A 35 -17.63 -18.06 -5.87
CA ARG A 35 -16.94 -16.79 -6.13
C ARG A 35 -16.29 -16.31 -4.85
N SER A 36 -15.00 -16.05 -4.92
CA SER A 36 -14.25 -15.52 -3.79
C SER A 36 -13.65 -14.17 -4.14
N ALA A 37 -13.52 -13.32 -3.13
CA ALA A 37 -12.80 -12.06 -3.23
C ALA A 37 -11.96 -11.80 -1.98
N LEU A 38 -10.80 -11.16 -2.19
CA LEU A 38 -9.95 -10.63 -1.13
C LEU A 38 -9.85 -9.12 -1.31
N ASP A 39 -10.40 -8.39 -0.35
CA ASP A 39 -10.28 -6.95 -0.22
C ASP A 39 -9.18 -6.63 0.81
N ILE A 40 -8.24 -5.77 0.43
CA ILE A 40 -7.06 -5.40 1.23
C ILE A 40 -7.03 -3.89 1.43
N VAL A 41 -6.81 -3.46 2.67
CA VAL A 41 -6.41 -2.10 3.02
C VAL A 41 -5.08 -2.16 3.76
N LYS A 42 -4.12 -1.36 3.32
CA LYS A 42 -2.83 -1.11 3.97
C LYS A 42 -2.60 0.39 4.04
N ASP A 43 -3.02 1.00 5.13
CA ASP A 43 -2.78 2.40 5.43
C ASP A 43 -1.80 2.48 6.60
N GLN A 44 -0.63 3.08 6.36
CA GLN A 44 0.36 3.27 7.43
C GLN A 44 0.07 4.52 8.27
N GLY A 45 -1.02 5.23 7.99
CA GLY A 45 -1.27 6.56 8.51
C GLY A 45 -0.20 7.54 8.04
N ALA A 46 -0.25 8.74 8.61
CA ALA A 46 0.77 9.76 8.43
C ALA A 46 1.89 9.59 9.46
N ARG A 47 3.14 9.73 9.00
CA ARG A 47 4.34 9.69 9.83
C ARG A 47 5.21 10.92 9.58
N ARG A 48 5.79 11.47 10.63
CA ARG A 48 6.80 12.53 10.56
C ARG A 48 8.20 11.94 10.69
N TYR A 49 9.06 12.24 9.74
CA TYR A 49 10.51 12.02 9.84
C TYR A 49 11.13 13.26 10.48
N GLU A 50 11.59 13.13 11.73
CA GLU A 50 11.94 14.29 12.57
C GLU A 50 13.13 15.08 12.02
N ASP A 51 14.18 14.37 11.57
CA ASP A 51 15.41 14.99 11.07
C ASP A 51 15.16 15.93 9.87
N ALA A 52 14.18 15.61 9.04
CA ALA A 52 13.84 16.37 7.84
C ALA A 52 12.62 17.30 8.01
N GLY A 53 11.83 17.09 9.07
CA GLY A 53 10.54 17.73 9.28
C GLY A 53 9.52 17.43 8.17
N ILE A 54 9.59 16.22 7.60
CA ILE A 54 8.74 15.78 6.46
C ILE A 54 7.67 14.83 6.96
N ASP A 55 6.43 15.08 6.53
CA ASP A 55 5.29 14.20 6.79
C ASP A 55 5.02 13.34 5.56
N VAL A 56 4.84 12.04 5.76
CA VAL A 56 4.57 11.07 4.69
C VAL A 56 3.38 10.20 5.07
N GLY A 57 2.42 10.06 4.17
CA GLY A 57 1.35 9.07 4.25
C GLY A 57 1.42 8.08 3.10
N LEU A 58 1.12 6.81 3.36
CA LEU A 58 1.04 5.76 2.35
C LEU A 58 -0.17 4.89 2.61
N ARG A 59 -1.08 4.84 1.63
CA ARG A 59 -2.23 3.94 1.61
C ARG A 59 -2.24 3.11 0.35
N ALA A 60 -2.43 1.80 0.49
CA ALA A 60 -2.66 0.88 -0.61
C ALA A 60 -3.95 0.11 -0.39
N CYS A 61 -4.76 0.01 -1.44
CA CYS A 61 -5.96 -0.80 -1.47
C CYS A 61 -5.85 -1.81 -2.60
N GLY A 62 -6.34 -3.03 -2.39
CA GLY A 62 -6.35 -4.07 -3.41
C GLY A 62 -7.64 -4.87 -3.36
N ARG A 63 -8.12 -5.29 -4.53
CA ARG A 63 -9.22 -6.24 -4.65
C ARG A 63 -8.83 -7.33 -5.62
N TYR A 64 -8.92 -8.57 -5.17
CA TYR A 64 -8.64 -9.76 -5.97
C TYR A 64 -9.88 -10.65 -5.96
N SER A 65 -10.19 -11.30 -7.08
CA SER A 65 -11.33 -12.21 -7.20
C SER A 65 -10.98 -13.44 -8.01
N TRP A 66 -11.62 -14.56 -7.69
CA TRP A 66 -11.46 -15.83 -8.39
C TRP A 66 -12.71 -16.71 -8.23
N VAL A 67 -12.85 -17.71 -9.10
CA VAL A 67 -13.89 -18.74 -9.10
C VAL A 67 -13.21 -20.09 -8.93
N ALA A 68 -13.54 -20.81 -7.84
CA ALA A 68 -12.98 -22.11 -7.43
C ALA A 68 -11.89 -22.73 -8.35
N GLU A 69 -12.28 -23.64 -9.23
CA GLU A 69 -11.35 -24.42 -10.07
C GLU A 69 -11.03 -23.76 -11.43
N ASP A 70 -11.62 -22.59 -11.70
CA ASP A 70 -11.34 -21.83 -12.90
C ASP A 70 -10.13 -20.90 -12.66
N TRP A 71 -8.95 -21.41 -12.98
CA TRP A 71 -7.68 -20.70 -12.83
C TRP A 71 -7.58 -19.46 -13.74
N ALA A 72 -8.35 -19.38 -14.83
CA ALA A 72 -8.36 -18.23 -15.74
C ALA A 72 -9.27 -17.10 -15.22
N SER A 73 -10.10 -17.36 -14.20
CA SER A 73 -10.98 -16.36 -13.59
C SER A 73 -10.28 -15.37 -12.66
N ALA A 74 -9.00 -15.60 -12.37
CA ALA A 74 -8.23 -14.76 -11.46
C ALA A 74 -8.11 -13.32 -12.01
N TRP A 75 -8.61 -12.37 -11.24
CA TRP A 75 -8.57 -10.95 -11.58
C TRP A 75 -8.17 -10.13 -10.37
N GLY A 76 -7.48 -9.01 -10.60
CA GLY A 76 -7.11 -8.11 -9.52
C GLY A 76 -6.90 -6.68 -9.97
N VAL A 77 -7.18 -5.76 -9.04
CA VAL A 77 -6.82 -4.36 -9.13
C VAL A 77 -6.13 -3.92 -7.85
N SER A 78 -5.15 -3.04 -8.01
CA SER A 78 -4.51 -2.35 -6.91
C SER A 78 -4.50 -0.84 -7.14
N ALA A 79 -4.53 -0.12 -6.03
CA ALA A 79 -4.48 1.33 -5.97
C ALA A 79 -3.56 1.74 -4.84
N TRP A 80 -2.72 2.75 -5.07
CA TRP A 80 -1.93 3.38 -4.01
C TRP A 80 -2.13 4.89 -4.01
N ALA A 81 -1.93 5.48 -2.83
CA ALA A 81 -1.87 6.91 -2.63
C ALA A 81 -0.68 7.21 -1.71
N MET A 82 0.10 8.22 -2.09
CA MET A 82 1.18 8.77 -1.28
C MET A 82 0.91 10.26 -1.06
N SER A 83 1.05 10.71 0.18
CA SER A 83 1.04 12.12 0.54
C SER A 83 2.39 12.51 1.10
N VAL A 84 2.86 13.70 0.72
CA VAL A 84 4.07 14.31 1.26
C VAL A 84 3.76 15.73 1.67
N GLY A 85 4.29 16.13 2.81
CA GLY A 85 4.00 17.41 3.42
C GLY A 85 5.14 17.93 4.29
N ARG A 86 4.99 19.19 4.70
CA ARG A 86 5.86 19.83 5.69
C ARG A 86 4.97 20.57 6.68
N ALA A 87 5.35 20.57 7.95
CA ALA A 87 4.66 21.32 9.01
C ALA A 87 3.17 20.96 9.20
N GLY A 88 2.79 19.68 9.08
CA GLY A 88 1.42 19.20 9.35
C GLY A 88 0.43 19.39 8.20
N ALA A 89 0.86 19.97 7.08
CA ALA A 89 0.06 20.05 5.86
C ALA A 89 0.43 18.89 4.92
N LEU A 90 -0.39 17.84 4.87
CA LEU A 90 -0.29 16.81 3.84
C LEU A 90 -0.95 17.35 2.58
N LEU A 91 -0.18 17.47 1.48
CA LEU A 91 -0.79 17.69 0.17
C LEU A 91 -1.61 16.44 -0.17
N ALA A 92 -2.94 16.58 -0.07
CA ALA A 92 -3.89 15.53 -0.40
C ALA A 92 -3.89 15.32 -1.92
N GLY A 93 -3.30 14.22 -2.37
CA GLY A 93 -3.47 13.71 -3.72
C GLY A 93 -4.59 12.67 -3.77
N TRP A 94 -5.84 13.11 -3.81
CA TRP A 94 -6.93 12.37 -4.50
C TRP A 94 -7.00 13.01 -5.90
N GLU A 95 -7.19 12.33 -7.04
CA GLU A 95 -8.51 11.81 -7.46
C GLU A 95 -8.45 10.59 -8.39
N ARG A 96 -7.28 10.02 -8.65
CA ARG A 96 -7.17 8.91 -9.62
C ARG A 96 -6.21 7.83 -9.11
N PRO A 97 -6.72 6.71 -8.56
CA PRO A 97 -5.85 5.56 -8.36
C PRO A 97 -5.26 5.17 -9.72
N LEU A 98 -3.94 5.01 -9.78
CA LEU A 98 -3.29 4.41 -10.93
C LEU A 98 -3.73 2.95 -10.94
N THR A 99 -4.80 2.66 -11.68
CA THR A 99 -5.36 1.30 -11.78
C THR A 99 -4.39 0.46 -12.58
N LEU A 100 -3.52 -0.28 -11.89
CA LEU A 100 -2.82 -1.38 -12.51
C LEU A 100 -3.79 -2.56 -12.60
N VAL A 101 -4.42 -2.74 -13.76
CA VAL A 101 -5.19 -3.94 -14.06
C VAL A 101 -4.20 -5.02 -14.49
N SER A 102 -3.92 -5.96 -13.60
CA SER A 102 -3.23 -7.20 -13.98
C SER A 102 -4.31 -8.23 -14.28
N ALA A 103 -4.66 -8.40 -15.56
CA ALA A 103 -5.39 -9.58 -16.00
C ALA A 103 -4.39 -10.71 -16.21
N ALA A 104 -4.65 -11.90 -15.66
CA ALA A 104 -3.93 -13.10 -16.05
C ALA A 104 -4.13 -13.34 -17.57
N PRO A 105 -3.11 -13.85 -18.29
CA PRO A 105 -3.16 -14.06 -19.75
C PRO A 105 -4.21 -15.08 -20.18
#